data_AF-A0A9X2ERV7-F1
#
_entry.id   AF-A0A9X2ERV7-F1
#
_cell.length_a   1.000
_cell.length_b   1.000
_cell.length_c   1.000
_cell.angle_alpha   90.00
_cell.angle_beta   90.00
_cell.angle_gamma   90.00
#
_symmetry.space_group_name_H-M   'P 1'
#
loop_
_entity.id
_entity.type
_entity.pdbx_description
1 polymer ?
#
loop_
_entity_poly.entity_id
_entity_poly.type
_entity_poly.pdbx_seq_one_letter_code
_entity_poly.pdbx_strand_id
1 'polypeptide(L)' 'MRSGLECKSNLRTSKKTRSRIDALSNRFGIPREQLLRIILEASLPIFEAETPEDIKKAQAAQRILTMLRV' A
#
# COMPACT_ATOMS: atom_id res chain seq x y z
N MET A 1 -6.90 8.61 26.95
CA MET A 1 -8.00 8.83 25.98
C MET A 1 -7.40 8.91 24.58
N ARG A 2 -7.47 7.86 23.75
CA ARG A 2 -7.05 7.92 22.34
C ARG A 2 -8.31 8.01 21.50
N SER A 3 -8.70 9.21 21.12
CA SER A 3 -9.72 9.43 20.10
C SER A 3 -9.14 8.92 18.77
N GLY A 4 -9.45 7.67 18.43
CA GLY A 4 -9.14 7.11 17.13
C GLY A 4 -10.01 7.81 16.09
N LEU A 5 -9.47 8.82 15.42
CA LEU A 5 -10.13 9.46 14.30
C LEU A 5 -10.26 8.41 13.19
N GLU A 6 -11.45 7.85 13.00
CA GLU A 6 -11.74 7.01 11.84
C GLU A 6 -11.71 7.88 10.58
N CYS A 7 -10.57 7.93 9.90
CA CYS A 7 -10.44 8.61 8.62
C CYS A 7 -11.12 7.80 7.51
N LYS A 8 -12.42 8.05 7.29
CA LYS A 8 -13.19 7.44 6.19
C LYS A 8 -13.02 8.30 4.93
N SER A 9 -12.38 7.73 3.90
CA SER A 9 -12.14 8.42 2.62
C SER A 9 -12.75 7.64 1.45
N ASN A 10 -13.40 8.37 0.54
CA ASN A 10 -13.98 7.81 -0.68
C ASN A 10 -12.95 7.83 -1.82
N LEU A 11 -12.26 6.70 -2.02
CA LEU A 11 -11.24 6.59 -3.07
C LEU A 11 -11.86 6.39 -4.46
N ARG A 12 -11.71 7.37 -5.35
CA ARG A 12 -11.99 7.21 -6.79
C ARG A 12 -10.75 6.67 -7.50
N THR A 13 -10.89 5.53 -8.17
CA THR A 13 -9.83 4.92 -8.98
C THR A 13 -10.38 4.52 -10.35
N SER A 14 -9.50 4.36 -11.34
CA SER A 14 -9.88 3.78 -12.63
C SER A 14 -10.49 2.37 -12.46
N LYS A 15 -11.33 1.95 -13.42
CA LYS A 15 -11.91 0.60 -13.46
C LYS A 15 -10.83 -0.49 -13.48
N LYS A 16 -9.73 -0.26 -14.21
CA LYS A 16 -8.57 -1.16 -14.29
C LYS A 16 -7.89 -1.33 -12.94
N THR A 17 -7.63 -0.22 -12.24
CA THR A 17 -7.00 -0.25 -10.90
C THR A 17 -7.90 -0.97 -9.90
N ARG A 18 -9.20 -0.68 -9.91
CA ARG A 18 -10.19 -1.34 -9.05
C ARG A 18 -10.18 -2.86 -9.25
N SER A 19 -10.27 -3.31 -10.51
CA SER A 19 -10.26 -4.73 -10.86
C SER A 19 -8.98 -5.45 -10.39
N ARG A 20 -7.82 -4.79 -10.47
CA ARG A 20 -6.56 -5.34 -9.93
C ARG A 20 -6.59 -5.47 -8.40
N ILE A 21 -7.11 -4.47 -7.69
CA ILE A 21 -7.23 -4.51 -6.23
C ILE A 21 -8.16 -5.65 -5.81
N ASP A 22 -9.31 -5.80 -6.48
CA ASP A 22 -10.27 -6.87 -6.19
C ASP A 22 -9.66 -8.26 -6.46
N ALA A 23 -8.91 -8.42 -7.55
CA ALA A 23 -8.19 -9.67 -7.85
C ALA A 23 -7.14 -10.02 -6.78
N LEU A 24 -6.40 -9.03 -6.28
CA LEU A 24 -5.41 -9.22 -5.21
C LEU A 24 -6.11 -9.55 -3.88
N SER A 25 -7.19 -8.85 -3.55
CA SER A 25 -8.00 -9.11 -2.36
C SER A 25 -8.50 -10.55 -2.34
N ASN A 26 -9.05 -11.03 -3.46
CA ASN A 26 -9.49 -12.41 -3.62
C ASN A 26 -8.33 -13.41 -3.53
N ARG A 27 -7.20 -13.12 -4.19
CA ARG A 27 -6.02 -14.01 -4.22
C ARG A 27 -5.43 -14.25 -2.83
N PHE A 28 -5.39 -13.22 -1.99
CA PHE A 28 -4.80 -13.31 -0.66
C PHE A 28 -5.83 -13.55 0.45
N GLY A 29 -7.13 -13.54 0.14
CA GLY A 29 -8.20 -13.67 1.13
C GLY A 29 -8.25 -12.49 2.11
N ILE A 30 -7.74 -11.32 1.71
CA ILE A 30 -7.64 -10.13 2.57
C ILE A 30 -8.75 -9.15 2.19
N PRO A 31 -9.50 -8.59 3.16
CA PRO A 31 -10.47 -7.52 2.89
C PRO A 31 -9.84 -6.37 2.13
N ARG A 32 -10.56 -5.86 1.12
CA ARG A 32 -10.08 -4.78 0.26
C ARG A 32 -9.54 -3.57 1.01
N GLU A 33 -10.20 -3.18 2.11
CA GLU A 33 -9.75 -2.06 2.94
C GLU A 33 -8.37 -2.33 3.57
N GLN A 34 -8.18 -3.52 4.13
CA GLN A 34 -6.91 -3.90 4.74
C GLN A 34 -5.80 -3.99 3.68
N LEU A 35 -6.10 -4.50 2.49
CA LEU A 35 -5.17 -4.49 1.36
C LEU A 35 -4.78 -3.06 0.96
N LEU A 36 -5.73 -2.13 0.92
CA LEU A 36 -5.46 -0.72 0.62
C LEU A 36 -4.59 -0.06 1.68
N ARG A 37 -4.81 -0.35 2.97
CA ARG A 37 -3.96 0.12 4.06
C ARG A 37 -2.52 -0.37 3.89
N ILE A 38 -2.33 -1.67 3.62
CA ILE A 38 -1.00 -2.26 3.37
C ILE A 38 -0.31 -1.59 2.18
N ILE A 39 -1.04 -1.36 1.08
CA ILE A 39 -0.48 -0.70 -0.11
C ILE A 39 -0.05 0.73 0.25
N LEU A 40 -0.89 1.49 0.95
CA LEU A 40 -0.58 2.86 1.35
C LEU A 40 0.64 2.90 2.28
N GLU A 41 0.66 2.10 3.34
CA GLU A 41 1.79 2.01 4.28
C GLU A 41 3.10 1.64 3.57
N ALA A 42 3.06 0.69 2.63
CA ALA A 42 4.24 0.33 1.85
C ALA A 42 4.69 1.43 0.87
N SER A 43 3.79 2.32 0.46
CA SER A 43 4.04 3.39 -0.50
C SER A 43 4.46 4.71 0.14
N LEU A 44 4.03 4.97 1.39
CA LEU A 44 4.30 6.23 2.10
C LEU A 44 5.79 6.60 2.11
N PRO A 45 6.75 5.69 2.41
CA PRO A 45 8.17 6.03 2.37
C PRO A 45 8.67 6.48 0.99
N ILE A 46 8.02 6.04 -0.09
CA ILE A 46 8.34 6.48 -1.47
C ILE A 46 7.78 7.88 -1.72
N PHE A 47 6.60 8.20 -1.20
CA PHE A 47 5.98 9.52 -1.34
C PHE A 47 6.59 10.58 -0.44
N GLU A 48 7.10 10.19 0.73
CA GLU A 48 7.83 11.05 1.67
C GLU A 48 9.32 11.20 1.30
N ALA A 49 9.80 10.43 0.33
CA ALA A 49 11.18 10.54 -0.14
C ALA A 49 11.38 11.87 -0.87
N GLU A 50 12.20 12.74 -0.29
CA GLU A 50 12.51 14.06 -0.86
C GLU A 50 13.67 14.01 -1.87
N THR A 51 14.50 12.96 -1.81
CA THR A 51 15.67 12.81 -2.69
C THR A 51 15.61 11.55 -3.56
N PRO A 52 16.25 11.55 -4.75
CA PRO A 52 16.37 10.35 -5.60
C PRO A 52 17.02 9.15 -4.89
N GLU A 53 17.96 9.40 -3.98
CA GLU A 53 18.59 8.37 -3.15
C GLU A 53 17.59 7.72 -2.18
N ASP A 54 16.67 8.49 -1.60
CA ASP A 54 15.66 7.96 -0.68
C ASP A 54 14.63 7.10 -1.40
N ILE A 55 14.26 7.45 -2.63
CA ILE A 55 13.42 6.61 -3.50
C ILE A 55 14.11 5.27 -3.76
N LYS A 56 15.41 5.27 -4.08
CA LYS A 56 16.19 4.04 -4.31
C LYS A 56 16.22 3.16 -3.05
N LYS A 57 16.40 3.76 -1.87
CA LYS A 57 16.38 3.02 -0.59
C LYS A 57 15.02 2.41 -0.29
N ALA A 58 13.93 3.17 -0.47
CA ALA A 58 12.57 2.68 -0.26
C ALA A 58 12.22 1.51 -1.21
N GLN A 59 12.62 1.61 -2.49
CA GLN A 59 12.46 0.54 -3.46
C GLN A 59 13.30 -0.71 -3.12
N ALA A 60 14.54 -0.52 -2.65
CA ALA A 60 15.39 -1.62 -2.21
C ALA A 60 14.78 -2.36 -1.01
N ALA A 61 14.26 -1.63 -0.03
CA ALA A 61 13.57 -2.21 1.12
C ALA A 61 12.31 -3.01 0.71
N GLN A 62 11.51 -2.50 -0.23
CA GLN A 62 10.37 -3.23 -0.79
C GLN A 62 10.79 -4.54 -1.47
N ARG A 63 11.90 -4.54 -2.23
CA ARG A 63 12.42 -5.75 -2.87
C ARG A 63 12.86 -6.80 -1.86
N ILE A 64 13.58 -6.40 -0.81
CA ILE A 64 14.01 -7.30 0.26
C ILE A 64 12.79 -7.91 0.97
N LEU A 65 11.81 -7.10 1.33
CA LEU A 65 10.55 -7.57 1.94
C LEU A 65 9.76 -8.52 1.03
N THR A 66 9.85 -8.34 -0.28
CA THR A 66 9.21 -9.24 -1.26
C THR A 66 9.95 -10.57 -1.37
N MET A 67 11.30 -10.56 -1.32
CA MET A 67 12.12 -11.78 -1.38
C MET A 67 12.07 -12.62 -0.09
N LEU A 68 11.92 -12.00 1.08
CA LEU A 68 11.82 -12.68 2.37
C LEU A 68 10.44 -13.32 2.64
N ARG A 69 9.45 -13.10 1.75
CA ARG A 69 8.10 -13.67 1.84
C ARG A 69 7.86 -14.86 0.90
N VAL A 70 8.93 -15.60 0.56
CA VAL A 70 8.83 -16.93 -0.06
C VAL A 70 8.76 -17.99 1.02
#